data_AF-A0ABD6WT81-F1
#
_entry.id   AF-A0ABD6WT81-F1
#
_cell.length_a   1.000
_cell.length_b   1.000
_cell.length_c   1.000
_cell.angle_alpha   90.00
_cell.angle_beta   90.00
_cell.angle_gamma   90.00
#
_symmetry.space_group_name_H-M   'P 1'
#
loop_
_entity.id
_entity.type
_entity.pdbx_description
1 polymer ?
#
loop_
_entity_poly.entity_id
_entity_poly.type
_entity_poly.pdbx_seq_one_letter_code
_entity_poly.pdbx_strand_id
1 'polypeptide(L)'
;MITQIENALVERLQRGLGHLVNTVKSYGGELDDESLGTSRLPMCLVTFGGARIERMGTNLKRHQSTANFVIIVAVNSLRSNIAARQGGADKREVGVNQLITAVRRLLDAQTLGQLVKPLKPTRVRTLFNNATFKGGAITAYAIEYDAVYEDLSPLEDGRYPEMTQDSKNPDYLFTHYHGEISPPDPMLERIGNNIYDPISGAKVPFEVETVDEK
;
A
#
# COMPACT_ATOMS: atom_id res chain seq x y z
N MET A 1 1.46 6.54 -2.61
CA MET A 1 0.78 5.24 -2.77
C MET A 1 0.99 4.30 -1.58
N ILE A 2 2.23 3.97 -1.20
CA ILE A 2 2.54 3.03 -0.09
C ILE A 2 1.78 3.37 1.20
N THR A 3 1.86 4.62 1.68
CA THR A 3 1.16 5.08 2.89
C THR A 3 -0.36 4.95 2.79
N GLN A 4 -0.95 5.17 1.61
CA GLN A 4 -2.39 5.02 1.40
C GLN A 4 -2.81 3.55 1.53
N ILE A 5 -2.01 2.63 0.97
CA ILE A 5 -2.26 1.18 1.07
C ILE A 5 -2.11 0.72 2.51
N GLU A 6 -1.06 1.15 3.22
CA GLU A 6 -0.85 0.81 4.63
C GLU A 6 -2.02 1.27 5.49
N ASN A 7 -2.46 2.52 5.34
CA ASN A 7 -3.60 3.06 6.07
C ASN A 7 -4.89 2.28 5.76
N ALA A 8 -5.13 1.93 4.50
CA ALA A 8 -6.31 1.15 4.10
C ALA A 8 -6.28 -0.27 4.67
N LEU A 9 -5.10 -0.90 4.75
CA LEU A 9 -4.91 -2.20 5.41
C LEU A 9 -5.21 -2.10 6.91
N VAL A 10 -4.64 -1.10 7.60
CA VAL A 10 -4.87 -0.84 9.02
C VAL A 10 -6.35 -0.60 9.30
N GLU A 11 -7.00 0.30 8.56
CA GLU A 11 -8.42 0.63 8.73
C GLU A 11 -9.31 -0.61 8.55
N ARG A 12 -9.04 -1.41 7.51
CA ARG A 12 -9.79 -2.63 7.23
C ARG A 12 -9.62 -3.67 8.33
N LEU A 13 -8.39 -3.91 8.78
CA LEU A 13 -8.09 -4.87 9.85
C LEU A 13 -8.67 -4.40 11.18
N GLN A 14 -8.58 -3.11 11.49
CA GLN A 14 -9.14 -2.53 12.71
C GLN A 14 -10.65 -2.72 12.79
N ARG A 15 -11.37 -2.50 11.68
CA ARG A 15 -12.82 -2.75 11.59
C ARG A 15 -13.16 -4.24 11.62
N GLY A 16 -12.36 -5.07 10.94
CA GLY A 16 -12.68 -6.48 10.71
C GLY A 16 -12.31 -7.42 11.86
N LEU A 17 -11.24 -7.14 12.60
CA LEU A 17 -10.77 -8.01 13.69
C LEU A 17 -11.58 -7.81 14.99
N GLY A 18 -12.17 -6.63 15.18
CA GLY A 18 -12.98 -6.33 16.36
C GLY A 18 -12.22 -6.64 17.66
N HIS A 19 -12.83 -7.46 18.53
CA HIS A 19 -12.25 -7.85 19.82
C HIS A 19 -11.26 -9.03 19.77
N LEU A 20 -10.87 -9.50 18.58
CA LEU A 20 -9.80 -10.52 18.47
C LEU A 20 -8.42 -9.95 18.83
N VAL A 21 -8.26 -8.64 18.73
CA VAL A 21 -7.01 -7.93 19.04
C VAL A 21 -7.31 -6.68 19.85
N ASN A 22 -6.36 -6.29 20.70
CA ASN A 22 -6.43 -5.05 21.46
C ASN A 22 -5.91 -3.85 20.65
N THR A 23 -5.12 -4.09 19.61
CA THR A 23 -4.46 -3.03 18.84
C THR A 23 -4.27 -3.44 17.38
N VAL A 24 -4.60 -2.52 16.47
CA VAL A 24 -4.27 -2.56 15.05
C VAL A 24 -3.62 -1.23 14.66
N LYS A 25 -2.41 -1.25 14.10
CA LYS A 25 -1.69 -0.04 13.64
C LYS A 25 -0.50 -0.37 12.75
N SER A 26 0.13 0.66 12.17
CA SER A 26 1.44 0.52 11.53
C SER A 26 2.52 0.12 12.52
N TYR A 27 3.46 -0.72 12.09
CA TYR A 27 4.61 -1.16 12.87
C TYR A 27 5.58 -0.01 13.11
N GLY A 28 5.92 0.25 14.36
CA GLY A 28 6.87 1.28 14.79
C GLY A 28 8.10 0.73 15.51
N GLY A 29 8.39 -0.58 15.40
CA GLY A 29 9.47 -1.22 16.14
C GLY A 29 9.04 -1.90 17.44
N GLU A 30 7.74 -2.13 17.65
CA GLU A 30 7.21 -2.66 18.92
C GLU A 30 7.81 -4.00 19.33
N LEU A 31 8.22 -4.82 18.36
CA LEU A 31 8.75 -6.15 18.60
C LEU A 31 10.27 -6.18 18.71
N ASP A 32 10.94 -5.06 18.41
CA ASP A 32 12.38 -4.86 18.59
C ASP A 32 12.70 -4.31 19.99
N ASP A 33 11.67 -3.82 20.71
CA ASP A 33 11.77 -3.30 22.06
C ASP A 33 11.52 -4.41 23.11
N GLU A 34 12.58 -4.79 23.84
CA GLU A 34 12.51 -5.78 24.92
C GLU A 34 11.55 -5.39 26.06
N SER A 35 11.16 -4.10 26.13
CA SER A 35 10.19 -3.58 27.09
C SER A 35 8.72 -3.80 26.70
N LEU A 36 8.46 -4.44 25.54
CA LEU A 36 7.10 -4.70 25.07
C LEU A 36 6.25 -5.38 26.16
N GLY A 37 5.26 -4.64 26.65
CA GLY A 37 4.30 -5.11 27.63
C GLY A 37 3.26 -6.02 27.00
N THR A 38 2.96 -7.12 27.67
CA THR A 38 1.99 -8.13 27.23
C THR A 38 0.53 -7.69 27.33
N SER A 39 0.24 -6.55 27.96
CA SER A 39 -1.09 -5.96 28.06
C SER A 39 -1.67 -5.52 26.71
N ARG A 40 -0.81 -5.24 25.72
CA ARG A 40 -1.22 -4.85 24.36
C ARG A 40 -1.53 -6.05 23.46
N LEU A 41 -1.26 -7.26 23.92
CA LEU A 41 -1.52 -8.49 23.17
C LEU A 41 -2.92 -9.03 23.47
N PRO A 42 -3.64 -9.59 22.48
CA PRO A 42 -3.21 -9.81 21.10
C PRO A 42 -3.14 -8.53 20.25
N MET A 43 -2.23 -8.47 19.29
CA MET A 43 -2.08 -7.32 18.38
C MET A 43 -1.90 -7.73 16.92
N CYS A 44 -2.26 -6.82 16.03
CA CYS A 44 -2.04 -6.93 14.59
C CYS A 44 -1.32 -5.66 14.11
N LEU A 45 -0.16 -5.81 13.48
CA LEU A 45 0.65 -4.70 12.99
C LEU A 45 0.82 -4.81 11.48
N VAL A 46 0.91 -3.68 10.80
CA VAL A 46 1.09 -3.60 9.35
C VAL A 46 2.41 -2.89 9.06
N THR A 47 3.20 -3.40 8.13
CA THR A 47 4.42 -2.72 7.69
C THR A 47 4.70 -2.96 6.22
N PHE A 48 5.41 -2.03 5.59
CA PHE A 48 5.95 -2.16 4.25
C PHE A 48 7.25 -2.97 4.27
N GLY A 49 7.28 -4.09 3.54
CA GLY A 49 8.43 -4.99 3.42
C GLY A 49 9.37 -4.70 2.25
N GLY A 50 9.01 -3.75 1.37
CA GLY A 50 9.73 -3.43 0.14
C GLY A 50 8.86 -3.57 -1.10
N ALA A 51 9.39 -3.25 -2.27
CA ALA A 51 8.66 -3.37 -3.53
C ALA A 51 9.58 -3.82 -4.67
N ARG A 52 9.01 -4.53 -5.65
CA ARG A 52 9.63 -4.75 -6.95
C ARG A 52 8.92 -3.88 -7.99
N ILE A 53 9.69 -3.30 -8.89
CA ILE A 53 9.20 -2.43 -9.96
C ILE A 53 9.54 -3.09 -11.28
N GLU A 54 8.51 -3.34 -12.10
CA GLU A 54 8.64 -4.02 -13.39
C GLU A 54 8.13 -3.12 -14.51
N ARG A 55 8.77 -3.18 -15.67
CA ARG A 55 8.32 -2.46 -16.87
C ARG A 55 7.05 -3.09 -17.42
N MET A 56 6.14 -2.25 -17.91
CA MET A 56 4.88 -2.68 -18.50
C MET A 56 4.87 -2.45 -20.01
N GLY A 57 4.83 -3.54 -20.77
CA GLY A 57 4.66 -3.52 -22.23
C GLY A 57 5.86 -2.93 -22.97
N THR A 58 5.59 -2.30 -24.11
CA THR A 58 6.62 -1.70 -24.99
C THR A 58 6.94 -0.24 -24.66
N ASN A 59 6.12 0.43 -23.85
CA ASN A 59 6.36 1.80 -23.43
C ASN A 59 7.39 1.82 -22.28
N LEU A 60 8.59 2.32 -22.57
CA LEU A 60 9.72 2.38 -21.63
C LEU A 60 9.43 3.20 -20.37
N LYS A 61 8.43 4.09 -20.38
CA LYS A 61 8.07 4.94 -19.24
C LYS A 61 7.05 4.30 -18.30
N ARG A 62 6.31 3.26 -18.72
CA ARG A 62 5.26 2.66 -17.89
C ARG A 62 5.83 1.58 -16.99
N HIS A 63 5.67 1.76 -15.68
CA HIS A 63 6.09 0.80 -14.67
C HIS A 63 4.90 0.31 -13.84
N GLN A 64 5.00 -0.91 -13.33
CA GLN A 64 4.07 -1.48 -12.36
C GLN A 64 4.84 -1.83 -11.10
N SER A 65 4.30 -1.36 -9.99
CA SER A 65 4.84 -1.63 -8.67
C SER A 65 4.11 -2.82 -8.05
N THR A 66 4.88 -3.79 -7.53
CA THR A 66 4.38 -4.84 -6.63
C THR A 66 5.00 -4.60 -5.26
N ALA A 67 4.24 -4.00 -4.35
CA ALA A 67 4.65 -3.77 -2.97
C ALA A 67 4.37 -5.00 -2.11
N ASN A 68 5.36 -5.40 -1.31
CA ASN A 68 5.20 -6.40 -0.27
C ASN A 68 4.78 -5.71 1.03
N PHE A 69 3.62 -6.09 1.57
CA PHE A 69 3.17 -5.70 2.89
C PHE A 69 3.19 -6.89 3.82
N VAL A 70 3.65 -6.66 5.06
CA VAL A 70 3.75 -7.68 6.09
C VAL A 70 2.76 -7.37 7.19
N ILE A 71 1.85 -8.30 7.44
CA ILE A 71 0.92 -8.26 8.57
C ILE A 71 1.50 -9.12 9.68
N ILE A 72 1.86 -8.49 10.79
CA ILE A 72 2.41 -9.17 11.96
C ILE A 72 1.31 -9.39 12.96
N VAL A 73 1.06 -10.63 13.34
CA VAL A 73 0.14 -10.99 14.42
C VAL A 73 0.92 -11.53 15.60
N ALA A 74 0.63 -11.05 16.80
CA ALA A 74 1.29 -11.49 18.01
C ALA A 74 0.30 -11.75 19.15
N VAL A 75 0.57 -12.80 19.92
CA VAL A 75 -0.23 -13.23 21.08
C VAL A 75 0.67 -13.54 22.26
N ASN A 76 0.11 -13.50 23.46
CA ASN A 76 0.75 -14.10 24.63
C ASN A 76 0.82 -15.61 24.46
N SER A 77 1.99 -16.18 24.71
CA SER A 77 2.13 -17.63 24.86
C SER A 77 1.41 -18.05 26.13
N LEU A 78 0.21 -18.59 25.97
CA LEU A 78 -0.60 -19.16 27.05
C LEU A 78 0.12 -20.36 27.69
N ARG A 79 -0.34 -20.79 28.87
CA ARG A 79 0.24 -21.86 29.71
C ARG A 79 0.52 -23.18 28.95
N SER A 80 -0.11 -23.39 27.78
CA SER A 80 0.24 -24.46 26.85
C SER A 80 0.48 -23.92 25.43
N ASN A 81 1.46 -24.53 24.74
CA ASN A 81 1.79 -24.19 23.34
C ASN A 81 0.62 -24.46 22.38
N ILE A 82 -0.26 -25.41 22.73
CA ILE A 82 -1.49 -25.72 21.98
C ILE A 82 -2.47 -24.55 22.07
N ALA A 83 -2.70 -24.00 23.28
CA ALA A 83 -3.62 -22.88 23.48
C ALA A 83 -3.12 -21.60 22.81
N ALA A 84 -1.80 -21.33 22.83
CA ALA A 84 -1.22 -20.20 22.11
C ALA A 84 -1.45 -20.28 20.59
N ARG A 85 -1.57 -21.50 20.02
CA ARG A 85 -1.83 -21.72 18.60
C ARG A 85 -3.32 -21.71 18.26
N GLN A 86 -4.11 -22.50 18.98
CA GLN A 86 -5.51 -22.79 18.65
C GLN A 86 -6.49 -21.82 19.30
N GLY A 87 -6.05 -21.10 20.32
CA GLY A 87 -6.91 -20.40 21.26
C GLY A 87 -7.31 -21.30 22.42
N GLY A 88 -7.90 -20.71 23.44
CA GLY A 88 -8.41 -21.43 24.61
C GLY A 88 -9.94 -21.43 24.69
N ALA A 89 -10.46 -21.88 25.83
CA ALA A 89 -11.91 -22.01 26.03
C ALA A 89 -12.57 -20.64 26.29
N ASP A 90 -11.81 -19.69 26.85
CA ASP A 90 -12.25 -18.31 27.03
C ASP A 90 -12.09 -17.51 25.73
N LYS A 91 -13.06 -16.66 25.40
CA LYS A 91 -13.02 -15.79 24.22
C LYS A 91 -11.83 -14.82 24.22
N ARG A 92 -11.21 -14.58 25.37
CA ARG A 92 -10.00 -13.75 25.55
C ARG A 92 -8.71 -14.51 25.23
N GLU A 93 -8.76 -15.83 25.17
CA GLU A 93 -7.63 -16.69 24.82
C GLU A 93 -7.54 -16.87 23.31
N VAL A 94 -7.22 -15.78 22.60
CA VAL A 94 -7.10 -15.80 21.13
C VAL A 94 -5.77 -16.45 20.73
N GLY A 95 -5.85 -17.47 19.88
CA GLY A 95 -4.68 -18.16 19.35
C GLY A 95 -4.13 -17.51 18.09
N VAL A 96 -2.83 -17.66 17.83
CA VAL A 96 -2.19 -17.07 16.65
C VAL A 96 -2.74 -17.63 15.34
N ASN A 97 -3.16 -18.90 15.28
CA ASN A 97 -3.77 -19.47 14.08
C ASN A 97 -5.16 -18.87 13.79
N GLN A 98 -5.89 -18.49 14.84
CA GLN A 98 -7.18 -17.80 14.70
C GLN A 98 -6.96 -16.41 14.09
N LEU A 99 -5.94 -15.67 14.56
CA LEU A 99 -5.57 -14.39 13.97
C LEU A 99 -5.12 -14.52 12.52
N ILE A 100 -4.26 -15.50 12.20
CA ILE A 100 -3.86 -15.77 10.81
C ILE A 100 -5.08 -16.01 9.93
N THR A 101 -6.01 -16.85 10.40
CA THR A 101 -7.24 -17.16 9.65
C THR A 101 -8.12 -15.91 9.46
N ALA A 102 -8.28 -15.10 10.51
CA ALA A 102 -9.08 -13.88 10.45
C ALA A 102 -8.48 -12.84 9.50
N VAL A 103 -7.16 -12.59 9.59
CA VAL A 103 -6.45 -11.67 8.69
C VAL A 103 -6.61 -12.12 7.24
N ARG A 104 -6.38 -13.41 6.95
CA ARG A 104 -6.52 -13.95 5.60
C ARG A 104 -7.94 -13.80 5.06
N ARG A 105 -8.95 -14.08 5.89
CA ARG A 105 -10.35 -13.90 5.50
C ARG A 105 -10.72 -12.44 5.26
N LEU A 106 -10.08 -11.52 5.96
CA LEU A 106 -10.27 -10.09 5.75
C LEU A 106 -9.55 -9.58 4.52
N LEU A 107 -8.34 -10.06 4.19
CA LEU A 107 -7.46 -9.44 3.19
C LEU A 107 -7.34 -10.17 1.86
N ASP A 108 -7.47 -11.50 1.83
CA ASP A 108 -7.29 -12.29 0.60
C ASP A 108 -8.22 -11.75 -0.50
N ALA A 109 -7.63 -11.44 -1.67
CA ALA A 109 -8.30 -10.91 -2.85
C ALA A 109 -9.01 -9.55 -2.70
N GLN A 110 -8.76 -8.79 -1.64
CA GLN A 110 -9.31 -7.44 -1.50
C GLN A 110 -8.61 -6.43 -2.39
N THR A 111 -9.34 -5.43 -2.88
CA THR A 111 -8.80 -4.35 -3.71
C THR A 111 -8.58 -3.04 -2.94
N LEU A 112 -8.91 -3.03 -1.63
CA LEU A 112 -8.83 -1.86 -0.76
C LEU A 112 -9.51 -0.61 -1.36
N GLY A 113 -10.72 -0.78 -1.90
CA GLY A 113 -11.43 0.30 -2.58
C GLY A 113 -10.87 0.63 -3.97
N GLN A 114 -10.40 -0.39 -4.70
CA GLN A 114 -9.74 -0.27 -6.01
C GLN A 114 -8.37 0.42 -5.99
N LEU A 115 -7.80 0.64 -4.80
CA LEU A 115 -6.45 1.19 -4.64
C LEU A 115 -5.37 0.25 -5.22
N VAL A 116 -5.63 -1.05 -5.17
CA VAL A 116 -4.72 -2.10 -5.65
C VAL A 116 -5.50 -3.17 -6.42
N LYS A 117 -4.80 -3.92 -7.28
CA LYS A 117 -5.29 -5.23 -7.76
C LYS A 117 -5.53 -6.15 -6.56
N PRO A 118 -6.39 -7.19 -6.68
CA PRO A 118 -6.69 -8.10 -5.59
C PRO A 118 -5.42 -8.57 -4.85
N LEU A 119 -5.35 -8.28 -3.54
CA LEU A 119 -4.22 -8.62 -2.69
C LEU A 119 -3.91 -10.12 -2.77
N LYS A 120 -2.64 -10.45 -3.00
CA LYS A 120 -2.18 -11.83 -3.13
C LYS A 120 -1.39 -12.23 -1.87
N PRO A 121 -1.89 -13.17 -1.05
CA PRO A 121 -1.08 -13.73 0.04
C PRO A 121 0.09 -14.51 -0.55
N THR A 122 1.29 -14.28 -0.04
CA THR A 122 2.52 -14.91 -0.57
C THR A 122 3.12 -15.89 0.42
N ARG A 123 3.12 -15.55 1.71
CA ARG A 123 3.76 -16.38 2.73
C ARG A 123 3.15 -16.16 4.12
N VAL A 124 3.16 -17.22 4.94
CA VAL A 124 3.02 -17.11 6.39
C VAL A 124 4.29 -17.69 7.02
N ARG A 125 4.94 -16.97 7.92
CA ARG A 125 6.15 -17.43 8.60
C ARG A 125 6.20 -17.00 10.06
N THR A 126 6.83 -17.81 10.89
CA THR A 126 7.09 -17.49 12.29
C THR A 126 8.12 -16.37 12.39
N LEU A 127 7.87 -15.37 13.24
CA LEU A 127 8.87 -14.39 13.67
C LEU A 127 9.46 -14.81 15.02
N PHE A 128 8.58 -15.08 15.98
CA PHE A 128 8.93 -15.54 17.31
C PHE A 128 8.09 -16.74 17.71
N ASN A 129 8.71 -17.67 18.42
CA ASN A 129 8.03 -18.82 19.02
C ASN A 129 8.40 -18.87 20.50
N ASN A 130 7.47 -18.47 21.39
CA ASN A 130 7.71 -18.35 22.82
C ASN A 130 8.94 -17.50 23.19
N ALA A 131 9.20 -16.41 22.46
CA ALA A 131 10.28 -15.50 22.80
C ALA A 131 9.96 -14.78 24.12
N THR A 132 10.92 -14.70 25.03
CA THR A 132 10.70 -14.14 26.36
C THR A 132 11.01 -12.65 26.36
N PHE A 133 9.99 -11.83 26.63
CA PHE A 133 10.09 -10.39 26.83
C PHE A 133 9.82 -10.06 28.31
N LYS A 134 10.08 -8.81 28.73
CA LYS A 134 9.82 -8.39 30.12
C LYS A 134 8.37 -8.64 30.57
N GLY A 135 7.41 -8.53 29.65
CA GLY A 135 6.00 -8.77 29.95
C GLY A 135 5.55 -10.23 29.95
N GLY A 136 6.37 -11.16 29.45
CA GLY A 136 6.00 -12.57 29.29
C GLY A 136 6.46 -13.18 27.96
N ALA A 137 6.08 -14.43 27.71
CA ALA A 137 6.41 -15.12 26.47
C ALA A 137 5.46 -14.71 25.33
N ILE A 138 6.00 -14.41 24.16
CA ILE A 138 5.28 -13.94 22.99
C ILE A 138 5.47 -14.92 21.82
N THR A 139 4.39 -15.19 21.10
CA THR A 139 4.41 -15.89 19.82
C THR A 139 3.93 -14.94 18.73
N ALA A 140 4.70 -14.80 17.65
CA ALA A 140 4.41 -13.86 16.57
C ALA A 140 4.65 -14.48 15.19
N TYR A 141 3.79 -14.13 14.24
CA TYR A 141 3.84 -14.58 12.86
C TYR A 141 3.68 -13.41 11.90
N ALA A 142 4.36 -13.49 10.76
CA ALA A 142 4.22 -12.61 9.62
C ALA A 142 3.34 -13.27 8.55
N ILE A 143 2.42 -12.51 7.98
CA ILE A 143 1.59 -12.85 6.82
C ILE A 143 1.91 -11.83 5.74
N GLU A 144 2.51 -12.27 4.66
CA GLU A 144 3.03 -11.41 3.59
C GLU A 144 2.01 -11.35 2.44
N TYR A 145 1.80 -10.14 1.91
CA TYR A 145 0.91 -9.85 0.80
C TYR A 145 1.63 -9.04 -0.28
N ASP A 146 1.41 -9.43 -1.54
CA ASP A 146 1.73 -8.58 -2.67
C ASP A 146 0.52 -7.69 -3.00
N ALA A 147 0.78 -6.39 -3.05
CA ALA A 147 -0.13 -5.34 -3.48
C ALA A 147 0.38 -4.77 -4.81
N VAL A 148 -0.35 -5.02 -5.89
CA VAL A 148 0.01 -4.55 -7.23
C VAL A 148 -0.80 -3.29 -7.56
N TYR A 149 -0.12 -2.22 -7.92
CA TYR A 149 -0.72 -0.95 -8.33
C TYR A 149 0.05 -0.32 -9.50
N GLU A 150 -0.60 0.60 -10.19
CA GLU A 150 0.06 1.39 -11.23
C GLU A 150 0.91 2.48 -10.59
N ASP A 151 2.14 2.63 -11.07
CA ASP A 151 3.10 3.55 -10.48
C ASP A 151 2.83 5.00 -10.88
N LEU A 152 3.51 5.92 -10.19
CA LEU A 152 3.56 7.32 -10.56
C LEU A 152 4.09 7.47 -11.98
N SER A 153 3.45 8.33 -12.79
CA SER A 153 3.97 8.70 -14.10
C SER A 153 5.31 9.42 -13.90
N PRO A 154 6.41 8.92 -14.48
CA PRO A 154 7.70 9.60 -14.35
C PRO A 154 7.67 10.93 -15.10
N LEU A 155 8.47 11.88 -14.62
CA LEU A 155 8.72 13.14 -15.31
C LEU A 155 9.37 12.89 -16.69
N GLU A 156 9.25 13.88 -17.57
CA GLU A 156 10.03 13.88 -18.80
C GLU A 156 11.53 14.06 -18.52
N ASP A 157 12.35 13.63 -19.47
CA ASP A 157 13.80 13.70 -19.32
C ASP A 157 14.26 15.15 -19.15
N GLY A 158 15.06 15.41 -18.10
CA GLY A 158 15.55 16.74 -17.76
C GLY A 158 14.53 17.68 -17.08
N ARG A 159 13.27 17.26 -16.89
CA ARG A 159 12.26 18.07 -16.18
C ARG A 159 12.27 17.78 -14.67
N TYR A 160 12.01 18.83 -13.91
CA TYR A 160 11.63 18.79 -12.49
C TYR A 160 10.11 18.88 -12.32
N PRO A 161 9.57 18.52 -11.14
CA PRO A 161 8.14 18.65 -10.81
C PRO A 161 7.57 20.04 -11.05
N GLU A 162 6.26 20.13 -11.29
CA GLU A 162 5.57 21.42 -11.40
C GLU A 162 5.09 21.93 -10.02
N MET A 163 5.04 23.25 -9.87
CA MET A 163 4.52 23.87 -8.65
C MET A 163 3.03 23.53 -8.47
N THR A 164 2.65 23.03 -7.29
CA THR A 164 1.25 22.72 -6.99
C THR A 164 0.91 22.92 -5.51
N GLN A 165 -0.31 23.40 -5.25
CA GLN A 165 -0.86 23.53 -3.89
C GLN A 165 -1.77 22.35 -3.51
N ASP A 166 -2.08 21.46 -4.45
CA ASP A 166 -2.92 20.29 -4.19
C ASP A 166 -2.10 19.20 -3.52
N SER A 167 -2.38 18.92 -2.24
CA SER A 167 -1.69 17.88 -1.47
C SER A 167 -1.88 16.45 -1.99
N LYS A 168 -2.82 16.24 -2.90
CA LYS A 168 -3.02 14.94 -3.58
C LYS A 168 -2.20 14.80 -4.85
N ASN A 169 -1.70 15.90 -5.41
CA ASN A 169 -0.86 15.86 -6.59
C ASN A 169 0.52 15.27 -6.23
N PRO A 170 1.07 14.34 -7.02
CA PRO A 170 2.38 13.74 -6.74
C PRO A 170 3.53 14.75 -6.62
N ASP A 171 3.43 15.89 -7.30
CA ASP A 171 4.46 16.93 -7.31
C ASP A 171 4.42 17.81 -6.04
N TYR A 172 3.35 17.72 -5.24
CA TYR A 172 3.21 18.48 -4.00
C TYR A 172 4.34 18.22 -3.01
N LEU A 173 4.86 16.99 -2.97
CA LEU A 173 5.99 16.64 -2.10
C LEU A 173 7.17 17.59 -2.34
N PHE A 174 7.48 17.86 -3.60
CA PHE A 174 8.62 18.69 -3.99
C PHE A 174 8.34 20.16 -3.75
N THR A 175 7.11 20.61 -3.98
CA THR A 175 6.68 21.96 -3.60
C THR A 175 6.80 22.18 -2.09
N HIS A 176 6.28 21.25 -1.30
CA HIS A 176 6.23 21.32 0.16
C HIS A 176 7.62 21.37 0.80
N TYR A 177 8.59 20.64 0.22
CA TYR A 177 9.96 20.61 0.69
C TYR A 177 10.91 21.54 -0.08
N HIS A 178 10.37 22.49 -0.87
CA HIS A 178 11.13 23.50 -1.61
C HIS A 178 12.22 22.92 -2.54
N GLY A 179 11.87 21.86 -3.27
CA GLY A 179 12.70 21.30 -4.34
C GLY A 179 12.78 22.20 -5.57
N GLU A 180 13.67 21.85 -6.50
CA GLU A 180 13.70 22.48 -7.83
C GLU A 180 12.40 22.15 -8.58
N ILE A 181 11.88 23.15 -9.30
CA ILE A 181 10.59 23.08 -10.00
C ILE A 181 10.77 23.54 -11.45
N SER A 182 10.04 22.89 -12.36
CA SER A 182 9.95 23.37 -13.75
C SER A 182 8.80 24.37 -13.90
N PRO A 183 8.85 25.29 -14.89
CA PRO A 183 7.66 25.99 -15.34
C PRO A 183 6.62 24.97 -15.86
N PRO A 184 5.32 25.29 -15.84
CA PRO A 184 4.30 24.42 -16.42
C PRO A 184 4.58 24.08 -17.88
N ASP A 185 4.16 22.89 -18.33
CA ASP A 185 4.19 22.57 -19.76
C ASP A 185 3.44 23.64 -20.58
N PRO A 186 3.96 24.00 -21.77
CA PRO A 186 3.31 24.99 -22.61
C PRO A 186 1.92 24.47 -23.01
N MET A 187 0.91 25.33 -22.87
CA MET A 187 -0.45 25.02 -23.32
C MET A 187 -0.45 24.79 -24.83
N LEU A 188 -1.13 23.73 -25.28
CA LEU A 188 -1.40 23.56 -26.71
C LEU A 188 -2.47 24.57 -27.12
N GLU A 189 -2.06 25.72 -27.64
CA GLU A 189 -2.98 26.81 -28.00
C GLU A 189 -3.79 26.49 -29.26
N ARG A 190 -3.17 25.80 -30.23
CA ARG A 190 -3.75 25.60 -31.56
C ARG A 190 -3.24 24.36 -32.26
N ILE A 191 -4.13 23.70 -33.01
CA ILE A 191 -3.81 22.69 -34.01
C ILE A 191 -4.33 23.16 -35.37
N GLY A 192 -3.44 23.26 -36.37
CA GLY A 192 -3.80 23.52 -37.76
C GLY A 192 -3.32 22.41 -38.68
N ASN A 193 -4.14 21.97 -39.63
CA ASN A 193 -3.73 21.00 -40.66
C ASN A 193 -4.62 21.08 -41.92
N ASN A 194 -4.38 20.22 -42.90
CA ASN A 194 -5.17 20.10 -44.13
C ASN A 194 -5.82 18.71 -44.21
N ILE A 195 -7.07 18.66 -44.63
CA ILE A 195 -7.75 17.43 -45.05
C ILE A 195 -7.54 17.27 -46.55
N TYR A 196 -7.13 16.08 -46.98
CA TYR A 196 -6.82 15.75 -48.37
C TYR A 196 -7.82 14.73 -48.90
N ASP A 197 -8.36 14.99 -50.08
CA ASP A 197 -9.04 13.98 -50.88
C ASP A 197 -8.00 13.19 -51.69
N PRO A 198 -7.82 11.87 -51.44
CA PRO A 198 -6.81 11.07 -52.11
C PRO A 198 -7.10 10.80 -53.60
N ILE A 199 -8.33 11.02 -54.07
CA ILE A 199 -8.76 10.75 -55.45
C ILE A 199 -8.65 12.03 -56.29
N SER A 200 -9.18 13.15 -55.80
CA SER A 200 -9.18 14.42 -56.53
C SER A 200 -7.94 15.28 -56.26
N GLY A 201 -7.21 15.01 -55.17
CA GLY A 201 -6.10 15.85 -54.71
C GLY A 201 -6.55 17.18 -54.09
N ALA A 202 -7.86 17.40 -53.93
CA ALA A 202 -8.40 18.59 -53.28
C ALA A 202 -7.95 18.67 -51.81
N LYS A 203 -7.73 19.89 -51.32
CA LYS A 203 -7.26 20.15 -49.96
C LYS A 203 -8.13 21.20 -49.28
N VAL A 204 -8.52 20.95 -48.03
CA VAL A 204 -9.28 21.89 -47.21
C VAL A 204 -8.52 22.11 -45.89
N PRO A 205 -8.11 23.34 -45.54
CA PRO A 205 -7.49 23.62 -44.26
C PRO A 205 -8.52 23.51 -43.12
N PHE A 206 -8.06 23.09 -41.95
CA PHE A 206 -8.80 23.23 -40.70
C PHE A 206 -7.88 23.75 -39.59
N GLU A 207 -8.49 24.45 -38.64
CA GLU A 207 -7.84 25.03 -37.49
C GLU A 207 -8.76 24.81 -36.28
N VAL A 208 -8.17 24.35 -35.18
CA VAL A 208 -8.83 24.17 -33.90
C VAL A 208 -8.01 24.88 -32.84
N GLU A 209 -8.65 25.81 -32.14
CA GLU A 209 -8.06 26.53 -31.01
C GLU A 209 -8.59 25.95 -29.70
N THR A 210 -7.74 25.88 -28.69
CA THR A 210 -8.18 25.55 -27.33
C THR A 210 -8.88 26.76 -26.71
N VAL A 211 -9.95 26.50 -25.96
CA VAL A 211 -10.71 27.53 -25.24
C VAL A 211 -10.57 27.24 -23.76
N ASP A 212 -10.19 28.23 -22.96
CA ASP A 212 -10.14 28.09 -21.51
C ASP A 212 -11.56 27.79 -20.98
N GLU A 213 -11.74 26.65 -20.30
CA GLU A 213 -12.91 26.44 -19.46
C GLU A 213 -12.79 27.36 -18.24
N LYS A 214 -13.70 28.33 -18.14
CA LYS A 214 -13.84 29.24 -16.99
C LYS A 214 -14.46 28.57 -15.78
#